data_AF-A0AAF0LTW8-F1
#
_entry.id   AF-A0AAF0LTW8-F1
#
_cell.length_a   1.000
_cell.length_b   1.000
_cell.length_c   1.000
_cell.angle_alpha   90.00
_cell.angle_beta   90.00
_cell.angle_gamma   90.00
#
_symmetry.space_group_name_H-M   'P 1'
#
loop_
_entity.id
_entity.type
_entity.pdbx_description
1 polymer ?
#
loop_
_entity_poly.entity_id
_entity_poly.type
_entity_poly.pdbx_seq_one_letter_code
_entity_poly.pdbx_strand_id
1 'polypeptide(L)'
;MTTTADLAARLRAMPDDALERLVLARRLPTAVFGETGPLRVSDFFDLAEALRTDDAVDAAIEHLPRATLLALRDGTGDVDALAPAVALGLADDEGGVDDAVSARLAAHPDLVGLPGGTAHPRPAGSAPPSGDDARARTIGAEHAFATMTVVAELLRAVSEGAVRELVKGGIGTPLAKTLGERAGADAQVVPGRLALLERVGFAVPGDGTWATTPAGDAWLVASWPDRWSTLVSAWRDTLDPAVQDVLGVAGDDLRDLVAVGRWAFPAGARWLDAVLLDVAGTAEALGVAVDGVVTSTGRALLDDDGTPATTDLPPTVDGVYLQHDLTVIAPGPLAPVDDDALRSVAVLEAPGLAARYRISEDSLRRAFRAGHTRDEVVALLERLSATGLPQPLAYLVDQVSSRDGSIVVDVGADGLGTLVHGTADQLDLIGVDAELRQLAWERSDLTTLLTRYPPHVVHSALEAQRYPAVLTAAARPAAGSVPPGRRRAGGRNPEQAAHALVERLRLTTERGDAEPEQEWLGRQIDLAVRGRTPIRLTVRMPDGTERPFSIVPTSVAAGRVRGRDTAVDVERTLPLSLVVAVESDA
;
A
#
# COMPACT_ATOMS: atom_id res chain seq x y z
N MET A 1 -3.16 26.30 -24.84
CA MET A 1 -3.92 26.67 -23.63
C MET A 1 -3.39 27.96 -23.03
N THR A 2 -4.21 28.95 -22.67
CA THR A 2 -3.64 30.25 -22.21
C THR A 2 -4.26 30.80 -20.93
N THR A 3 -5.35 30.26 -20.41
CA THR A 3 -5.98 30.81 -19.18
C THR A 3 -6.61 29.76 -18.27
N THR A 4 -6.83 30.13 -17.00
CA THR A 4 -7.61 29.34 -16.03
C THR A 4 -8.98 28.94 -16.57
N ALA A 5 -9.61 29.81 -17.37
CA ALA A 5 -10.93 29.57 -17.94
C ALA A 5 -10.90 28.44 -18.98
N ASP A 6 -9.88 28.41 -19.85
CA ASP A 6 -9.68 27.35 -20.85
C ASP A 6 -9.44 26.00 -20.17
N LEU A 7 -8.61 26.00 -19.11
CA LEU A 7 -8.34 24.81 -18.31
C LEU A 7 -9.63 24.28 -17.65
N ALA A 8 -10.43 25.14 -17.04
CA ALA A 8 -11.68 24.76 -16.40
C ALA A 8 -12.69 24.17 -17.40
N ALA A 9 -12.80 24.74 -18.60
CA ALA A 9 -13.69 24.23 -19.65
C ALA A 9 -13.28 22.82 -20.11
N ARG A 10 -11.97 22.58 -20.27
CA ARG A 10 -11.44 21.26 -20.63
C ARG A 10 -11.64 20.22 -19.52
N LEU A 11 -11.35 20.58 -18.26
CA LEU A 11 -11.59 19.68 -17.12
C LEU A 11 -13.07 19.29 -17.02
N ARG A 12 -13.98 20.22 -17.33
CA ARG A 12 -15.42 19.95 -17.38
C ARG A 12 -15.78 18.96 -18.50
N ALA A 13 -15.15 19.06 -19.66
CA ALA A 13 -15.40 18.18 -20.80
C ALA A 13 -14.75 16.79 -20.68
N MET A 14 -13.76 16.63 -19.78
CA MET A 14 -13.03 15.39 -19.56
C MET A 14 -13.94 14.28 -18.98
N PRO A 15 -13.83 13.02 -19.41
CA PRO A 15 -14.48 11.88 -18.77
C PRO A 15 -14.07 11.73 -17.29
N ASP A 16 -14.96 11.16 -16.46
CA ASP A 16 -14.74 11.06 -15.02
C ASP A 16 -13.50 10.24 -14.66
N ASP A 17 -13.25 9.13 -15.36
CA ASP A 17 -12.08 8.28 -15.16
C ASP A 17 -10.77 9.00 -15.52
N ALA A 18 -10.79 9.85 -16.55
CA ALA A 18 -9.63 10.64 -16.94
C ALA A 18 -9.39 11.79 -15.95
N LEU A 19 -10.45 12.40 -15.43
CA LEU A 19 -10.36 13.46 -14.43
C LEU A 19 -9.87 12.94 -13.08
N GLU A 20 -10.35 11.78 -12.64
CA GLU A 20 -9.86 11.10 -11.45
C GLU A 20 -8.36 10.78 -11.56
N ARG A 21 -7.93 10.22 -12.70
CA ARG A 21 -6.51 9.97 -12.99
C ARG A 21 -5.68 11.24 -12.97
N LEU A 22 -6.16 12.34 -13.56
CA LEU A 22 -5.48 13.63 -13.53
C LEU A 22 -5.33 14.14 -12.09
N VAL A 23 -6.41 14.11 -11.29
CA VAL A 23 -6.39 14.57 -9.90
C VAL A 23 -5.41 13.76 -9.06
N LEU A 24 -5.35 12.44 -9.24
CA LEU A 24 -4.39 11.55 -8.59
C LEU A 24 -2.94 11.87 -9.02
N ALA A 25 -2.70 11.99 -10.32
CA ALA A 25 -1.37 12.26 -10.88
C ALA A 25 -0.85 13.65 -10.48
N ARG A 26 -1.73 14.63 -10.24
CA ARG A 26 -1.39 15.98 -9.83
C ARG A 26 -1.06 16.15 -8.35
N ARG A 27 -1.23 15.09 -7.54
CA ARG A 27 -0.83 15.01 -6.12
C ARG A 27 -1.17 16.27 -5.31
N LEU A 28 -2.37 16.83 -5.52
CA LEU A 28 -2.80 18.07 -4.88
C LEU A 28 -2.83 17.94 -3.34
N PRO A 29 -2.60 19.03 -2.58
CA PRO A 29 -2.63 19.00 -1.12
C PRO A 29 -3.97 18.49 -0.58
N THR A 30 -3.95 17.74 0.54
CA THR A 30 -5.18 17.17 1.14
C THR A 30 -6.27 18.21 1.43
N ALA A 31 -5.87 19.47 1.70
CA ALA A 31 -6.77 20.59 1.93
C ALA A 31 -7.73 20.87 0.75
N VAL A 32 -7.32 20.55 -0.48
CA VAL A 32 -8.11 20.69 -1.72
C VAL A 32 -9.35 19.79 -1.68
N PHE A 33 -9.21 18.60 -1.09
CA PHE A 33 -10.27 17.59 -0.99
C PHE A 33 -11.21 17.80 0.21
N GLY A 34 -10.91 18.77 1.07
CA GLY A 34 -11.66 19.05 2.29
C GLY A 34 -13.11 19.48 2.05
N GLU A 35 -13.99 19.19 3.00
CA GLU A 35 -15.39 19.63 2.96
C GLU A 35 -15.57 21.11 3.33
N THR A 36 -14.60 21.69 4.04
CA THR A 36 -14.56 23.10 4.46
C THR A 36 -13.12 23.63 4.41
N GLY A 37 -12.95 24.95 4.20
CA GLY A 37 -11.65 25.61 4.24
C GLY A 37 -11.40 26.54 3.04
N PRO A 38 -10.37 27.40 3.11
CA PRO A 38 -10.09 28.41 2.09
C PRO A 38 -9.48 27.83 0.80
N LEU A 39 -8.92 26.61 0.84
CA LEU A 39 -8.32 25.92 -0.30
C LEU A 39 -9.24 24.84 -0.90
N ARG A 40 -10.50 24.78 -0.46
CA ARG A 40 -11.47 23.78 -0.91
C ARG A 40 -11.84 24.04 -2.37
N VAL A 41 -11.78 22.99 -3.18
CA VAL A 41 -12.33 23.01 -4.55
C VAL A 41 -13.83 22.78 -4.52
N SER A 42 -14.59 23.78 -4.98
CA SER A 42 -16.05 23.75 -5.03
C SER A 42 -16.60 23.56 -6.44
N ASP A 43 -15.86 24.01 -7.46
CA ASP A 43 -16.21 23.88 -8.87
C ASP A 43 -14.97 23.67 -9.76
N PHE A 44 -15.18 23.49 -11.07
CA PHE A 44 -14.10 23.26 -12.05
C PHE A 44 -13.11 24.42 -12.17
N PHE A 45 -13.51 25.64 -11.82
CA PHE A 45 -12.64 26.81 -11.86
C PHE A 45 -11.70 26.82 -10.65
N ASP A 46 -12.22 26.52 -9.46
CA ASP A 46 -11.39 26.34 -8.27
C ASP A 46 -10.35 25.23 -8.48
N LEU A 47 -10.73 24.14 -9.17
CA LEU A 47 -9.81 23.06 -9.53
C LEU A 47 -8.72 23.56 -10.50
N ALA A 48 -9.10 24.32 -11.52
CA ALA A 48 -8.16 24.91 -12.48
C ALA A 48 -7.19 25.89 -11.80
N GLU A 49 -7.65 26.72 -10.88
CA GLU A 49 -6.78 27.60 -10.08
C GLU A 49 -5.82 26.79 -9.20
N ALA A 50 -6.31 25.75 -8.51
CA ALA A 50 -5.48 24.90 -7.67
C ALA A 50 -4.36 24.22 -8.47
N LEU A 51 -4.67 23.75 -9.69
CA LEU A 51 -3.70 23.14 -10.61
C LEU A 51 -2.68 24.13 -11.20
N ARG A 52 -3.00 25.42 -11.22
CA ARG A 52 -2.14 26.48 -11.79
C ARG A 52 -1.28 27.19 -10.73
N THR A 53 -1.38 26.82 -9.46
CA THR A 53 -0.47 27.34 -8.42
C THR A 53 0.97 26.93 -8.70
N ASP A 54 1.93 27.81 -8.38
CA ASP A 54 3.38 27.53 -8.58
C ASP A 54 3.80 26.18 -7.98
N ASP A 55 3.37 25.89 -6.76
CA ASP A 55 3.68 24.62 -6.07
C ASP A 55 3.08 23.41 -6.80
N ALA A 56 1.85 23.51 -7.31
CA ALA A 56 1.21 22.42 -8.03
C ALA A 56 1.85 22.18 -9.40
N VAL A 57 2.27 23.26 -10.08
CA VAL A 57 2.98 23.17 -11.37
C VAL A 57 4.38 22.58 -11.16
N ASP A 58 5.11 23.02 -10.12
CA ASP A 58 6.40 22.43 -9.77
C ASP A 58 6.29 20.95 -9.46
N ALA A 59 5.34 20.55 -8.61
CA ALA A 59 5.13 19.15 -8.28
C ALA A 59 4.85 18.28 -9.52
N ALA A 60 4.13 18.82 -10.52
CA ALA A 60 3.88 18.13 -11.78
C ALA A 60 5.14 18.05 -12.66
N ILE A 61 5.90 19.15 -12.77
CA ILE A 61 7.17 19.22 -13.51
C ILE A 61 8.20 18.23 -12.95
N GLU A 62 8.25 18.04 -11.62
CA GLU A 62 9.15 17.08 -10.96
C GLU A 62 8.93 15.61 -11.42
N HIS A 63 7.79 15.29 -12.02
CA HIS A 63 7.46 13.95 -12.50
C HIS A 63 7.53 13.82 -14.03
N LEU A 64 7.93 14.88 -14.74
CA LEU A 64 8.02 14.83 -16.20
C LEU A 64 9.36 14.23 -16.66
N PRO A 65 9.33 13.34 -17.66
CA PRO A 65 10.55 12.83 -18.26
C PRO A 65 11.25 13.94 -19.04
N ARG A 66 12.56 13.77 -19.23
CA ARG A 66 13.46 14.72 -19.90
C ARG A 66 12.93 15.16 -21.26
N ALA A 67 12.43 14.22 -22.07
CA ALA A 67 11.91 14.50 -23.41
C ALA A 67 10.73 15.48 -23.36
N THR A 68 9.81 15.29 -22.42
CA THR A 68 8.65 16.17 -22.23
C THR A 68 9.05 17.55 -21.72
N LEU A 69 10.02 17.63 -20.79
CA LEU A 69 10.53 18.93 -20.33
C LEU A 69 11.20 19.73 -21.47
N LEU A 70 11.96 19.07 -22.33
CA LEU A 70 12.55 19.69 -23.51
C LEU A 70 11.45 20.14 -24.48
N ALA A 71 10.43 19.32 -24.73
CA ALA A 71 9.34 19.67 -25.63
C ALA A 71 8.52 20.87 -25.13
N LEU A 72 8.21 20.92 -23.83
CA LEU A 72 7.52 22.05 -23.20
C LEU A 72 8.35 23.33 -23.25
N ARG A 73 9.66 23.24 -23.00
CA ARG A 73 10.56 24.41 -23.02
C ARG A 73 10.77 24.94 -24.44
N ASP A 74 11.00 24.04 -25.40
CA ASP A 74 11.33 24.41 -26.78
C ASP A 74 10.07 24.73 -27.62
N GLY A 75 8.87 24.48 -27.05
CA GLY A 75 7.58 24.70 -27.73
C GLY A 75 7.39 23.79 -28.93
N THR A 76 8.02 22.61 -28.94
CA THR A 76 7.91 21.67 -30.06
C THR A 76 6.57 20.97 -30.01
N GLY A 77 5.77 21.06 -31.07
CA GLY A 77 4.51 20.32 -31.23
C GLY A 77 4.68 18.81 -31.46
N ASP A 78 5.71 18.21 -30.86
CA ASP A 78 5.87 16.76 -30.83
C ASP A 78 4.83 16.19 -29.85
N VAL A 79 3.71 15.75 -30.41
CA VAL A 79 2.54 15.28 -29.67
C VAL A 79 2.89 14.09 -28.77
N ASP A 80 3.77 13.20 -29.24
CA ASP A 80 4.19 12.02 -28.47
C ASP A 80 5.07 12.43 -27.27
N ALA A 81 5.98 13.38 -27.45
CA ALA A 81 6.81 13.90 -26.36
C ALA A 81 6.00 14.71 -25.34
N LEU A 82 4.91 15.35 -25.75
CA LEU A 82 4.03 16.14 -24.88
C LEU A 82 2.97 15.30 -24.16
N ALA A 83 2.73 14.05 -24.54
CA ALA A 83 1.67 13.21 -23.96
C ALA A 83 1.69 13.16 -22.41
N PRO A 84 2.84 13.03 -21.70
CA PRO A 84 2.87 13.10 -20.23
C PRO A 84 2.44 14.46 -19.68
N ALA A 85 2.79 15.57 -20.35
CA ALA A 85 2.37 16.91 -19.96
C ALA A 85 0.86 17.12 -20.19
N VAL A 86 0.32 16.59 -21.28
CA VAL A 86 -1.12 16.60 -21.57
C VAL A 86 -1.90 15.83 -20.50
N ALA A 87 -1.42 14.65 -20.10
CA ALA A 87 -2.04 13.85 -19.03
C ALA A 87 -2.07 14.57 -17.68
N LEU A 88 -1.08 15.42 -17.39
CA LEU A 88 -1.02 16.28 -16.21
C LEU A 88 -1.72 17.64 -16.39
N GLY A 89 -2.39 17.84 -17.52
CA GLY A 89 -3.10 19.07 -17.84
C GLY A 89 -2.19 20.30 -18.03
N LEU A 90 -0.89 20.12 -18.23
CA LEU A 90 0.10 21.19 -18.44
C LEU A 90 0.12 21.71 -19.89
N ALA A 91 -0.34 20.89 -20.83
CA ALA A 91 -0.53 21.23 -22.24
C ALA A 91 -1.89 20.69 -22.72
N ASP A 92 -2.35 21.17 -23.88
CA ASP A 92 -3.46 20.57 -24.64
C ASP A 92 -2.95 19.57 -25.70
N ASP A 93 -3.91 18.82 -26.27
CA ASP A 93 -3.66 17.83 -27.33
C ASP A 93 -3.12 18.46 -28.64
N GLU A 94 -3.25 19.78 -28.79
CA GLU A 94 -2.77 20.56 -29.94
C GLU A 94 -1.34 21.10 -29.71
N GLY A 95 -0.74 20.82 -28.56
CA GLY A 95 0.61 21.24 -28.17
C GLY A 95 0.69 22.63 -27.53
N GLY A 96 -0.45 23.27 -27.25
CA GLY A 96 -0.55 24.54 -26.56
C GLY A 96 -0.25 24.40 -25.06
N VAL A 97 0.87 24.95 -24.62
CA VAL A 97 1.30 24.94 -23.21
C VAL A 97 0.61 26.05 -22.42
N ASP A 98 0.16 25.72 -21.21
CA ASP A 98 -0.44 26.68 -20.28
C ASP A 98 0.55 27.81 -19.91
N ASP A 99 0.07 29.05 -19.80
CA ASP A 99 0.88 30.24 -19.52
C ASP A 99 1.53 30.19 -18.13
N ALA A 100 0.86 29.62 -17.13
CA ALA A 100 1.43 29.43 -15.80
C ALA A 100 2.60 28.43 -15.85
N VAL A 101 2.48 27.39 -16.67
CA VAL A 101 3.53 26.39 -16.89
C VAL A 101 4.73 27.01 -17.61
N SER A 102 4.48 27.77 -18.66
CA SER A 102 5.52 28.48 -19.42
C SER A 102 6.29 29.47 -18.53
N ALA A 103 5.57 30.25 -17.73
CA ALA A 103 6.16 31.17 -16.76
C ALA A 103 7.00 30.43 -15.71
N ARG A 104 6.53 29.27 -15.22
CA ARG A 104 7.24 28.47 -14.23
C ARG A 104 8.51 27.85 -14.81
N LEU A 105 8.47 27.29 -16.02
CA LEU A 105 9.65 26.75 -16.70
C LEU A 105 10.74 27.81 -16.91
N ALA A 106 10.34 29.02 -17.32
CA ALA A 106 11.27 30.14 -17.50
C ALA A 106 11.90 30.63 -16.17
N ALA A 107 11.21 30.42 -15.04
CA ALA A 107 11.71 30.77 -13.71
C ALA A 107 12.72 29.76 -13.14
N HIS A 108 12.90 28.59 -13.76
CA HIS A 108 13.82 27.52 -13.31
C HIS A 108 15.11 27.49 -14.14
N PRO A 109 16.24 28.03 -13.62
CA PRO A 109 17.48 28.14 -14.39
C PRO A 109 18.02 26.79 -14.86
N ASP A 110 17.87 25.75 -14.04
CA ASP A 110 18.34 24.39 -14.33
C ASP A 110 17.56 23.76 -15.50
N LEU A 111 16.28 24.11 -15.66
CA LEU A 111 15.43 23.64 -16.77
C LEU A 111 15.66 24.46 -18.04
N VAL A 112 15.84 25.78 -17.91
CA VAL A 112 16.21 26.66 -19.02
C VAL A 112 17.53 26.20 -19.65
N GLY A 113 18.53 25.85 -18.83
CA GLY A 113 19.83 25.36 -19.28
C GLY A 113 19.88 23.87 -19.65
N LEU A 114 18.77 23.13 -19.59
CA LEU A 114 18.75 21.67 -19.75
C LEU A 114 19.29 21.24 -21.13
N PRO A 115 20.40 20.49 -21.23
CA PRO A 115 20.94 20.16 -22.55
C PRO A 115 20.03 19.18 -23.32
N GLY A 116 19.73 19.48 -24.59
CA GLY A 116 18.92 18.62 -25.47
C GLY A 116 19.74 17.84 -26.52
N GLY A 117 19.10 16.89 -27.21
CA GLY A 117 19.65 16.18 -28.37
C GLY A 117 20.76 15.15 -28.09
N THR A 118 21.46 14.72 -29.14
CA THR A 118 22.56 13.72 -29.07
C THR A 118 23.80 14.20 -28.30
N ALA A 119 23.83 15.48 -27.90
CA ALA A 119 24.93 16.13 -27.19
C ALA A 119 24.94 15.82 -25.68
N HIS A 120 23.88 15.23 -25.12
CA HIS A 120 23.84 14.83 -23.72
C HIS A 120 23.69 13.31 -23.60
N PRO A 121 24.79 12.56 -23.83
CA PRO A 121 24.75 11.12 -23.79
C PRO A 121 24.26 10.67 -22.41
N ARG A 122 23.34 9.72 -22.44
CA ARG A 122 22.90 8.99 -21.26
C ARG A 122 24.12 8.53 -20.45
N PRO A 123 24.06 8.52 -19.09
CA PRO A 123 25.06 7.85 -18.29
C PRO A 123 25.32 6.46 -18.86
N ALA A 124 26.56 6.22 -19.31
CA ALA A 124 26.93 4.93 -19.86
C ALA A 124 26.80 3.92 -18.72
N GLY A 125 26.05 2.84 -18.95
CA GLY A 125 26.11 1.69 -18.06
C GLY A 125 27.56 1.24 -17.95
N SER A 126 27.97 0.85 -16.75
CA SER A 126 29.27 0.24 -16.55
C SER A 126 29.42 -0.97 -17.48
N ALA A 127 30.64 -1.29 -17.89
CA ALA A 127 30.88 -2.46 -18.73
C ALA A 127 30.17 -3.69 -18.12
N PRO A 128 29.49 -4.52 -18.95
CA PRO A 128 28.77 -5.67 -18.44
C PRO A 128 29.74 -6.49 -17.57
N PRO A 129 29.30 -6.93 -16.38
CA PRO A 129 30.18 -7.70 -15.54
C PRO A 129 30.65 -8.92 -16.34
N SER A 130 31.96 -9.15 -16.35
CA SER A 130 32.56 -10.39 -16.84
C SER A 130 32.30 -11.55 -15.86
N GLY A 131 31.16 -11.53 -15.17
CA GLY A 131 30.79 -12.44 -14.10
C GLY A 131 30.16 -13.71 -14.65
N ASP A 132 30.30 -14.78 -13.89
CA ASP A 132 29.62 -16.04 -14.15
C ASP A 132 28.13 -15.88 -13.80
N ASP A 133 27.26 -15.78 -14.81
CA ASP A 133 25.81 -15.66 -14.63
C ASP A 133 25.25 -16.79 -13.76
N ALA A 134 25.81 -18.00 -13.84
CA ALA A 134 25.36 -19.11 -12.99
C ALA A 134 25.61 -18.82 -11.50
N ARG A 135 26.76 -18.21 -11.17
CA ARG A 135 27.07 -17.80 -9.80
C ARG A 135 26.15 -16.66 -9.33
N ALA A 136 25.88 -15.69 -10.20
CA ALA A 136 24.97 -14.59 -9.87
C ALA A 136 23.55 -15.11 -9.60
N ARG A 137 23.05 -16.05 -10.41
CA ARG A 137 21.77 -16.72 -10.18
C ARG A 137 21.72 -17.48 -8.86
N THR A 138 22.77 -18.22 -8.48
CA THR A 138 22.84 -18.89 -7.17
C THR A 138 22.74 -17.88 -6.03
N ILE A 139 23.50 -16.78 -6.07
CA ILE A 139 23.47 -15.74 -5.03
C ILE A 139 22.09 -15.07 -4.98
N GLY A 140 21.49 -14.76 -6.13
CA GLY A 140 20.14 -14.22 -6.22
C GLY A 140 19.10 -15.15 -5.60
N ALA A 141 19.16 -16.44 -5.89
CA ALA A 141 18.27 -17.44 -5.30
C ALA A 141 18.45 -17.56 -3.77
N GLU A 142 19.69 -17.45 -3.26
CA GLU A 142 19.95 -17.40 -1.81
C GLU A 142 19.34 -16.15 -1.15
N HIS A 143 19.49 -14.97 -1.76
CA HIS A 143 18.87 -13.73 -1.28
C HIS A 143 17.34 -13.83 -1.29
N ALA A 144 16.76 -14.32 -2.38
CA ALA A 144 15.31 -14.52 -2.51
C ALA A 144 14.78 -15.48 -1.46
N PHE A 145 15.44 -16.64 -1.26
CA PHE A 145 15.06 -17.62 -0.26
C PHE A 145 15.07 -17.04 1.16
N ALA A 146 16.14 -16.31 1.52
CA ALA A 146 16.25 -15.65 2.81
C ALA A 146 15.14 -14.59 3.00
N THR A 147 14.92 -13.73 2.01
CA THR A 147 13.88 -12.69 2.08
C THR A 147 12.48 -13.29 2.16
N MET A 148 12.15 -14.30 1.36
CA MET A 148 10.85 -14.97 1.41
C MET A 148 10.61 -15.66 2.76
N THR A 149 11.65 -16.26 3.36
CA THR A 149 11.56 -16.85 4.70
C THR A 149 11.19 -15.79 5.74
N VAL A 150 11.85 -14.63 5.71
CA VAL A 150 11.56 -13.51 6.63
C VAL A 150 10.15 -12.97 6.40
N VAL A 151 9.77 -12.72 5.15
CA VAL A 151 8.44 -12.22 4.79
C VAL A 151 7.34 -13.19 5.25
N ALA A 152 7.54 -14.50 5.09
CA ALA A 152 6.60 -15.52 5.57
C ALA A 152 6.47 -15.52 7.10
N GLU A 153 7.57 -15.42 7.85
CA GLU A 153 7.50 -15.36 9.33
C GLU A 153 6.86 -14.07 9.83
N LEU A 154 7.10 -12.94 9.18
CA LEU A 154 6.44 -11.68 9.50
C LEU A 154 4.94 -11.74 9.20
N LEU A 155 4.55 -12.31 8.07
CA LEU A 155 3.15 -12.46 7.70
C LEU A 155 2.39 -13.39 8.66
N ARG A 156 3.03 -14.45 9.16
CA ARG A 156 2.49 -15.28 10.25
C ARG A 156 2.41 -14.53 11.58
N ALA A 157 3.39 -13.69 11.89
CA ALA A 157 3.29 -12.82 13.07
C ALA A 157 2.13 -11.81 12.95
N VAL A 158 1.82 -11.36 11.73
CA VAL A 158 0.63 -10.54 11.45
C VAL A 158 -0.65 -11.34 11.69
N SER A 159 -0.77 -12.57 11.16
CA SER A 159 -1.97 -13.40 11.36
C SER A 159 -2.21 -13.77 12.83
N GLU A 160 -1.15 -13.86 13.62
CA GLU A 160 -1.19 -14.07 15.09
C GLU A 160 -1.51 -12.78 15.89
N GLY A 161 -1.63 -11.62 15.24
CA GLY A 161 -1.90 -10.33 15.90
C GLY A 161 -0.71 -9.79 16.71
N ALA A 162 0.51 -10.26 16.41
CA ALA A 162 1.73 -9.88 17.12
C ALA A 162 2.33 -8.54 16.63
N VAL A 163 1.93 -8.05 15.45
CA VAL A 163 2.43 -6.80 14.87
C VAL A 163 1.52 -5.63 15.26
N ARG A 164 2.07 -4.72 16.07
CA ARG A 164 1.38 -3.52 16.58
C ARG A 164 2.14 -2.26 16.22
N GLU A 165 1.42 -1.27 15.70
CA GLU A 165 2.02 0.00 15.34
C GLU A 165 2.12 0.98 16.50
N LEU A 166 3.13 1.84 16.44
CA LEU A 166 3.22 3.03 17.26
C LEU A 166 2.23 4.09 16.78
N VAL A 167 1.82 4.99 17.69
CA VAL A 167 0.92 6.12 17.37
C VAL A 167 1.46 7.02 16.25
N LYS A 168 2.77 7.06 16.05
CA LYS A 168 3.45 7.85 15.02
C LYS A 168 3.76 7.05 13.73
N GLY A 169 3.22 5.84 13.61
CA GLY A 169 3.53 4.90 12.52
C GLY A 169 4.76 4.03 12.79
N GLY A 170 4.85 2.91 12.09
CA GLY A 170 5.92 1.93 12.21
C GLY A 170 5.90 1.13 13.53
N ILE A 171 6.94 0.33 13.74
CA ILE A 171 7.08 -0.54 14.92
C ILE A 171 8.18 -0.07 15.88
N GLY A 172 8.03 -0.38 17.16
CA GLY A 172 9.06 -0.09 18.17
C GLY A 172 10.26 -1.03 18.09
N THR A 173 11.44 -0.55 18.49
CA THR A 173 12.68 -1.33 18.52
C THR A 173 12.57 -2.68 19.27
N PRO A 174 11.88 -2.79 20.43
CA PRO A 174 11.72 -4.08 21.09
C PRO A 174 10.96 -5.10 20.23
N LEU A 175 9.88 -4.66 19.57
CA LEU A 175 9.09 -5.51 18.68
C LEU A 175 9.90 -5.92 17.44
N ALA A 176 10.64 -4.99 16.83
CA ALA A 176 11.53 -5.29 15.70
C ALA A 176 12.56 -6.36 16.06
N LYS A 177 13.12 -6.32 17.27
CA LYS A 177 14.06 -7.34 17.75
C LYS A 177 13.38 -8.71 17.92
N THR A 178 12.21 -8.76 18.55
CA THR A 178 11.46 -10.01 18.72
C THR A 178 11.06 -10.62 17.38
N LEU A 179 10.61 -9.81 16.43
CA LEU A 179 10.26 -10.27 15.09
C LEU A 179 11.49 -10.72 14.28
N GLY A 180 12.63 -10.01 14.41
CA GLY A 180 13.89 -10.40 13.80
C GLY A 180 14.38 -11.75 14.31
N GLU A 181 14.38 -11.96 15.63
CA GLU A 181 14.74 -13.24 16.26
C GLU A 181 13.84 -14.38 15.77
N ARG A 182 12.52 -14.15 15.70
CA ARG A 182 11.56 -15.13 15.16
C ARG A 182 11.83 -15.47 13.70
N ALA A 183 12.12 -14.47 12.88
CA ALA A 183 12.36 -14.63 11.45
C ALA A 183 13.78 -15.11 11.10
N GLY A 184 14.68 -15.21 12.09
CA GLY A 184 16.09 -15.51 11.86
C GLY A 184 16.84 -14.40 11.11
N ALA A 185 16.44 -13.15 11.31
CA ALA A 185 16.98 -11.98 10.59
C ALA A 185 17.38 -10.83 11.53
N ASP A 186 18.20 -9.92 11.02
CA ASP A 186 18.58 -8.71 11.75
C ASP A 186 17.35 -7.81 12.00
N ALA A 187 17.24 -7.23 13.20
CA ALA A 187 16.12 -6.36 13.55
C ALA A 187 15.98 -5.13 12.63
N GLN A 188 17.07 -4.68 12.00
CA GLN A 188 17.09 -3.53 11.10
C GLN A 188 16.33 -3.77 9.79
N VAL A 189 16.22 -5.02 9.33
CA VAL A 189 15.52 -5.31 8.05
C VAL A 189 14.01 -5.42 8.25
N VAL A 190 13.55 -5.69 9.47
CA VAL A 190 12.14 -5.96 9.78
C VAL A 190 11.20 -4.83 9.35
N PRO A 191 11.46 -3.53 9.64
CA PRO A 191 10.58 -2.45 9.19
C PRO A 191 10.43 -2.38 7.68
N GLY A 192 11.53 -2.57 6.93
CA GLY A 192 11.50 -2.58 5.46
C GLY A 192 10.72 -3.77 4.90
N ARG A 193 10.79 -4.94 5.53
CA ARG A 193 10.02 -6.12 5.12
C ARG A 193 8.53 -6.01 5.45
N LEU A 194 8.16 -5.36 6.55
CA LEU A 194 6.76 -5.02 6.83
C LEU A 194 6.22 -4.00 5.83
N ALA A 195 7.00 -2.96 5.52
CA ALA A 195 6.64 -1.99 4.48
C ALA A 195 6.47 -2.65 3.11
N LEU A 196 7.31 -3.65 2.79
CA LEU A 196 7.14 -4.45 1.57
C LEU A 196 5.82 -5.24 1.59
N LEU A 197 5.48 -5.91 2.70
CA LEU A 197 4.22 -6.66 2.85
C LEU A 197 2.98 -5.78 2.66
N GLU A 198 3.01 -4.56 3.19
CA GLU A 198 1.96 -3.55 2.97
C GLU A 198 1.90 -3.14 1.51
N ARG A 199 3.06 -2.79 0.93
CA ARG A 199 3.18 -2.31 -0.45
C ARG A 199 2.65 -3.32 -1.46
N VAL A 200 3.02 -4.60 -1.32
CA VAL A 200 2.55 -5.68 -2.22
C VAL A 200 1.15 -6.19 -1.87
N GLY A 201 0.49 -5.61 -0.86
CA GLY A 201 -0.88 -5.93 -0.49
C GLY A 201 -1.07 -7.30 0.17
N PHE A 202 -0.03 -7.88 0.77
CA PHE A 202 -0.13 -9.15 1.52
C PHE A 202 -0.59 -8.96 2.97
N ALA A 203 -0.35 -7.77 3.52
CA ALA A 203 -0.87 -7.35 4.81
C ALA A 203 -1.33 -5.90 4.76
N VAL A 204 -2.25 -5.53 5.66
CA VAL A 204 -2.74 -4.16 5.77
C VAL A 204 -2.65 -3.68 7.23
N PRO A 205 -2.15 -2.46 7.48
CA PRO A 205 -2.22 -1.86 8.80
C PRO A 205 -3.67 -1.47 9.13
N GLY A 206 -4.15 -1.87 10.31
CA GLY A 206 -5.46 -1.50 10.85
C GLY A 206 -5.36 -0.47 11.99
N ASP A 207 -6.44 -0.32 12.78
CA ASP A 207 -6.47 0.54 13.98
C ASP A 207 -5.61 -0.04 15.12
N GLY A 208 -4.28 -0.03 14.96
CA GLY A 208 -3.28 -0.43 15.96
C GLY A 208 -2.73 -1.86 15.81
N THR A 209 -3.34 -2.69 14.97
CA THR A 209 -2.88 -4.06 14.63
C THR A 209 -2.91 -4.27 13.13
N TRP A 210 -1.94 -5.02 12.61
CA TRP A 210 -1.94 -5.45 11.21
C TRP A 210 -2.87 -6.65 11.01
N ALA A 211 -3.37 -6.84 9.79
CA ALA A 211 -4.12 -8.01 9.37
C ALA A 211 -3.58 -8.54 8.03
N THR A 212 -3.67 -9.86 7.81
CA THR A 212 -3.33 -10.47 6.52
C THR A 212 -4.44 -10.22 5.49
N THR A 213 -4.07 -10.23 4.21
CA THR A 213 -5.03 -10.24 3.11
C THR A 213 -5.19 -11.66 2.56
N PRO A 214 -6.26 -11.95 1.80
CA PRO A 214 -6.41 -13.25 1.13
C PRO A 214 -5.22 -13.59 0.21
N ALA A 215 -4.60 -12.58 -0.41
CA ALA A 215 -3.40 -12.78 -1.23
C ALA A 215 -2.19 -13.20 -0.38
N GLY A 216 -2.01 -12.57 0.79
CA GLY A 216 -0.97 -12.97 1.74
C GLY A 216 -1.17 -14.40 2.27
N ASP A 217 -2.40 -14.76 2.65
CA ASP A 217 -2.72 -16.11 3.14
C ASP A 217 -2.45 -17.17 2.06
N ALA A 218 -2.83 -16.91 0.80
CA ALA A 218 -2.53 -17.80 -0.31
C ALA A 218 -1.03 -17.94 -0.57
N TRP A 219 -0.27 -16.84 -0.46
CA TRP A 219 1.19 -16.83 -0.64
C TRP A 219 1.92 -17.68 0.42
N LEU A 220 1.40 -17.78 1.64
CA LEU A 220 1.96 -18.63 2.69
C LEU A 220 1.92 -20.13 2.39
N VAL A 221 1.10 -20.59 1.46
CA VAL A 221 1.03 -22.02 1.08
C VAL A 221 1.45 -22.29 -0.36
N ALA A 222 1.73 -21.23 -1.14
CA ALA A 222 2.29 -21.34 -2.49
C ALA A 222 3.68 -21.98 -2.49
N SER A 223 4.05 -22.64 -3.59
CA SER A 223 5.38 -23.26 -3.75
C SER A 223 6.49 -22.21 -3.69
N TRP A 224 7.74 -22.60 -3.41
CA TRP A 224 8.84 -21.64 -3.35
C TRP A 224 9.06 -20.86 -4.67
N PRO A 225 9.02 -21.49 -5.86
CA PRO A 225 9.07 -20.75 -7.12
C PRO A 225 7.91 -19.78 -7.31
N ASP A 226 6.68 -20.21 -6.98
CA ASP A 226 5.49 -19.34 -7.08
C ASP A 226 5.57 -18.16 -6.12
N ARG A 227 6.08 -18.37 -4.90
CA ARG A 227 6.30 -17.31 -3.93
C ARG A 227 7.25 -16.26 -4.47
N TRP A 228 8.35 -16.69 -5.11
CA TRP A 228 9.34 -15.77 -5.68
C TRP A 228 8.73 -14.97 -6.82
N SER A 229 8.10 -15.64 -7.78
CA SER A 229 7.43 -15.02 -8.92
C SER A 229 6.35 -14.04 -8.49
N THR A 230 5.43 -14.46 -7.61
CA THR A 230 4.32 -13.63 -7.15
C THR A 230 4.82 -12.41 -6.37
N LEU A 231 5.87 -12.56 -5.54
CA LEU A 231 6.43 -11.45 -4.77
C LEU A 231 7.13 -10.43 -5.69
N VAL A 232 7.87 -10.88 -6.69
CA VAL A 232 8.52 -9.99 -7.67
C VAL A 232 7.50 -9.28 -8.54
N SER A 233 6.50 -10.00 -9.06
CA SER A 233 5.41 -9.44 -9.88
C SER A 233 4.61 -8.41 -9.09
N ALA A 234 4.17 -8.75 -7.87
CA ALA A 234 3.45 -7.80 -7.01
C ALA A 234 4.29 -6.59 -6.61
N TRP A 235 5.61 -6.75 -6.40
CA TRP A 235 6.51 -5.62 -6.16
C TRP A 235 6.66 -4.71 -7.39
N ARG A 236 6.91 -5.30 -8.56
CA ARG A 236 7.04 -4.57 -9.84
C ARG A 236 5.79 -3.73 -10.13
N ASP A 237 4.62 -4.30 -9.89
CA ASP A 237 3.33 -3.65 -10.15
C ASP A 237 3.06 -2.47 -9.20
N THR A 238 3.81 -2.36 -8.09
CA THR A 238 3.74 -1.22 -7.16
C THR A 238 4.68 -0.06 -7.51
N LEU A 239 5.56 -0.24 -8.49
CA LEU A 239 6.54 0.78 -8.87
C LEU A 239 5.87 1.93 -9.62
N ASP A 240 6.25 3.17 -9.27
CA ASP A 240 5.78 4.37 -9.96
C ASP A 240 6.20 4.33 -11.45
N PRO A 241 5.36 4.80 -12.39
CA PRO A 241 5.70 4.79 -13.82
C PRO A 241 7.05 5.44 -14.14
N ALA A 242 7.42 6.52 -13.42
CA ALA A 242 8.72 7.15 -13.63
C ALA A 242 9.89 6.26 -13.18
N VAL A 243 9.71 5.42 -12.15
CA VAL A 243 10.69 4.41 -11.76
C VAL A 243 10.80 3.33 -12.83
N GLN A 244 9.68 2.88 -13.39
CA GLN A 244 9.66 1.89 -14.47
C GLN A 244 10.39 2.41 -15.72
N ASP A 245 10.18 3.68 -16.09
CA ASP A 245 10.91 4.35 -17.17
C ASP A 245 12.42 4.37 -16.90
N VAL A 246 12.83 4.72 -15.67
CA VAL A 246 14.24 4.72 -15.28
C VAL A 246 14.85 3.32 -15.35
N LEU A 247 14.12 2.28 -14.93
CA LEU A 247 14.57 0.89 -15.03
C LEU A 247 14.67 0.42 -16.48
N GLY A 248 13.69 0.75 -17.32
CA GLY A 248 13.69 0.44 -18.75
C GLY A 248 14.85 1.12 -19.49
N VAL A 249 15.17 2.35 -19.08
CA VAL A 249 16.41 3.01 -19.48
C VAL A 249 17.58 2.17 -18.93
N ALA A 250 17.79 2.10 -17.62
CA ALA A 250 18.92 1.42 -16.96
C ALA A 250 19.27 0.05 -17.55
N GLY A 251 18.26 -0.76 -17.89
CA GLY A 251 18.44 -2.12 -18.38
C GLY A 251 18.85 -3.04 -17.24
N ASP A 252 19.85 -3.89 -17.47
CA ASP A 252 20.34 -4.82 -16.45
C ASP A 252 21.35 -4.21 -15.45
N ASP A 253 21.74 -2.94 -15.59
CA ASP A 253 22.72 -2.28 -14.71
C ASP A 253 22.05 -1.24 -13.81
N LEU A 254 21.87 -1.60 -12.53
CA LEU A 254 21.25 -0.79 -11.48
C LEU A 254 22.28 -0.03 -10.61
N ARG A 255 23.59 -0.18 -10.86
CA ARG A 255 24.65 0.42 -10.01
C ARG A 255 24.58 1.94 -9.95
N ASP A 256 24.23 2.57 -11.07
CA ASP A 256 24.14 4.03 -11.23
C ASP A 256 22.69 4.52 -11.37
N LEU A 257 21.72 3.80 -10.80
CA LEU A 257 20.29 4.04 -11.01
C LEU A 257 19.88 5.49 -10.68
N VAL A 258 20.43 6.09 -9.63
CA VAL A 258 20.17 7.50 -9.27
C VAL A 258 20.68 8.46 -10.35
N ALA A 259 21.85 8.20 -10.95
CA ALA A 259 22.38 9.04 -12.02
C ALA A 259 21.55 8.91 -13.30
N VAL A 260 21.09 7.69 -13.61
CA VAL A 260 20.14 7.45 -14.72
C VAL A 260 18.83 8.16 -14.45
N GLY A 261 18.31 8.08 -13.22
CA GLY A 261 17.11 8.76 -12.77
C GLY A 261 17.18 10.27 -12.94
N ARG A 262 18.24 10.91 -12.44
CA ARG A 262 18.46 12.35 -12.61
C ARG A 262 18.64 12.77 -14.08
N TRP A 263 19.15 11.89 -14.93
CA TRP A 263 19.22 12.15 -16.36
C TRP A 263 17.85 12.07 -17.03
N ALA A 264 17.06 11.04 -16.69
CA ALA A 264 15.75 10.75 -17.26
C ALA A 264 14.65 11.68 -16.72
N PHE A 265 14.74 12.10 -15.46
CA PHE A 265 13.82 13.02 -14.77
C PHE A 265 14.62 14.16 -14.11
N PRO A 266 15.07 15.16 -14.88
CA PRO A 266 15.94 16.24 -14.40
C PRO A 266 15.40 17.05 -13.22
N ALA A 267 14.08 17.20 -13.11
CA ALA A 267 13.41 17.89 -12.02
C ALA A 267 13.09 16.97 -10.82
N GLY A 268 13.22 15.64 -10.95
CA GLY A 268 12.68 14.66 -10.00
C GLY A 268 13.57 14.34 -8.79
N ALA A 269 14.75 14.94 -8.66
CA ALA A 269 15.75 14.55 -7.66
C ALA A 269 15.23 14.57 -6.21
N ARG A 270 14.27 15.45 -5.88
CA ARG A 270 13.70 15.61 -4.53
C ARG A 270 12.97 14.37 -4.03
N TRP A 271 12.33 13.62 -4.91
CA TRP A 271 11.52 12.45 -4.55
C TRP A 271 12.10 11.15 -5.11
N LEU A 272 12.67 11.19 -6.32
CA LEU A 272 13.05 9.99 -7.07
C LEU A 272 14.33 9.34 -6.53
N ASP A 273 15.31 10.12 -6.07
CA ASP A 273 16.61 9.60 -5.63
C ASP A 273 16.46 8.54 -4.51
N ALA A 274 15.67 8.85 -3.48
CA ALA A 274 15.43 7.93 -2.37
C ALA A 274 14.63 6.69 -2.80
N VAL A 275 13.66 6.88 -3.70
CA VAL A 275 12.86 5.78 -4.25
C VAL A 275 13.72 4.83 -5.08
N LEU A 276 14.61 5.33 -5.94
CA LEU A 276 15.51 4.50 -6.74
C LEU A 276 16.49 3.71 -5.87
N LEU A 277 16.97 4.29 -4.76
CA LEU A 277 17.80 3.56 -3.80
C LEU A 277 17.00 2.44 -3.09
N ASP A 278 15.75 2.69 -2.69
CA ASP A 278 14.86 1.67 -2.12
C ASP A 278 14.58 0.55 -3.13
N VAL A 279 14.35 0.90 -4.39
CA VAL A 279 14.10 -0.03 -5.49
C VAL A 279 15.32 -0.92 -5.75
N ALA A 280 16.52 -0.34 -5.82
CA ALA A 280 17.76 -1.11 -6.00
C ALA A 280 18.00 -2.06 -4.81
N GLY A 281 17.83 -1.58 -3.57
CA GLY A 281 17.96 -2.41 -2.38
C GLY A 281 16.89 -3.50 -2.28
N THR A 282 15.68 -3.24 -2.77
CA THR A 282 14.60 -4.24 -2.83
C THR A 282 14.88 -5.27 -3.92
N ALA A 283 15.38 -4.87 -5.09
CA ALA A 283 15.78 -5.79 -6.15
C ALA A 283 16.87 -6.78 -5.68
N GLU A 284 17.87 -6.30 -4.94
CA GLU A 284 18.90 -7.13 -4.30
C GLU A 284 18.29 -8.11 -3.28
N ALA A 285 17.42 -7.60 -2.41
CA ALA A 285 16.75 -8.40 -1.40
C ALA A 285 15.87 -9.51 -2.00
N LEU A 286 15.17 -9.20 -3.10
CA LEU A 286 14.33 -10.13 -3.83
C LEU A 286 15.12 -11.08 -4.73
N GLY A 287 16.45 -10.98 -4.76
CA GLY A 287 17.30 -11.81 -5.63
C GLY A 287 17.17 -11.52 -7.12
N VAL A 288 16.53 -10.41 -7.48
CA VAL A 288 16.37 -9.96 -8.87
C VAL A 288 17.71 -9.45 -9.41
N ALA A 289 18.47 -8.76 -8.57
CA ALA A 289 19.80 -8.27 -8.87
C ALA A 289 20.85 -8.77 -7.85
N VAL A 290 22.10 -8.81 -8.29
CA VAL A 290 23.28 -9.08 -7.45
C VAL A 290 24.37 -8.09 -7.83
N ASP A 291 24.94 -7.42 -6.83
CA ASP A 291 25.97 -6.37 -7.00
C ASP A 291 25.55 -5.26 -7.99
N GLY A 292 24.25 -4.93 -7.98
CA GLY A 292 23.61 -3.95 -8.83
C GLY A 292 23.41 -4.41 -10.27
N VAL A 293 23.53 -5.70 -10.58
CA VAL A 293 23.27 -6.25 -11.92
C VAL A 293 22.11 -7.24 -11.88
N VAL A 294 21.12 -7.03 -12.75
CA VAL A 294 19.96 -7.92 -12.88
C VAL A 294 20.42 -9.29 -13.38
N THR A 295 20.03 -10.34 -12.65
CA THR A 295 20.35 -11.73 -13.02
C THR A 295 19.43 -12.22 -14.13
N SER A 296 19.81 -13.25 -14.89
CA SER A 296 18.93 -13.82 -15.92
C SER A 296 17.62 -14.39 -15.32
N THR A 297 17.65 -14.93 -14.10
CA THR A 297 16.44 -15.33 -13.33
C THR A 297 15.59 -14.13 -12.96
N GLY A 298 16.21 -13.08 -12.41
CA GLY A 298 15.54 -11.84 -12.06
C GLY A 298 14.86 -11.19 -13.27
N ARG A 299 15.53 -11.17 -14.42
CA ARG A 299 14.95 -10.68 -15.68
C ARG A 299 13.72 -11.49 -16.09
N ALA A 300 13.83 -12.81 -16.08
CA ALA A 300 12.70 -13.68 -16.41
C ALA A 300 11.49 -13.42 -15.48
N LEU A 301 11.72 -13.29 -14.17
CA LEU A 301 10.66 -12.98 -13.21
C LEU A 301 10.03 -11.60 -13.43
N LEU A 302 10.83 -10.59 -13.80
CA LEU A 302 10.33 -9.27 -14.18
C LEU A 302 9.49 -9.28 -15.47
N ASP A 303 9.66 -10.30 -16.32
CA ASP A 303 8.88 -10.57 -17.52
C ASP A 303 7.74 -11.60 -17.28
N ASP A 304 7.42 -11.87 -16.01
CA ASP A 304 6.43 -12.86 -15.53
C ASP A 304 6.70 -14.32 -15.95
N ASP A 305 7.96 -14.67 -16.26
CA ASP A 305 8.43 -16.04 -16.46
C ASP A 305 9.07 -16.63 -15.19
N GLY A 306 8.28 -17.42 -14.47
CA GLY A 306 8.71 -18.13 -13.25
C GLY A 306 9.54 -19.40 -13.49
N THR A 307 9.76 -19.82 -14.74
CA THR A 307 10.42 -21.09 -15.05
C THR A 307 11.83 -21.21 -14.43
N PRO A 308 12.71 -20.19 -14.52
CA PRO A 308 14.06 -20.29 -13.97
C PRO A 308 14.08 -20.43 -12.43
N ALA A 309 13.10 -19.84 -11.72
CA ALA A 309 13.01 -19.94 -10.26
C ALA A 309 12.88 -21.40 -9.76
N THR A 310 12.29 -22.28 -10.57
CA THR A 310 12.18 -23.72 -10.23
C THR A 310 13.54 -24.42 -10.25
N THR A 311 14.46 -23.96 -11.10
CA THR A 311 15.78 -24.57 -11.26
C THR A 311 16.81 -23.98 -10.31
N ASP A 312 16.71 -22.67 -10.03
CA ASP A 312 17.74 -21.94 -9.29
C ASP A 312 17.54 -21.94 -7.78
N LEU A 313 16.30 -22.09 -7.32
CA LEU A 313 16.03 -22.27 -5.90
C LEU A 313 16.49 -23.66 -5.41
N PRO A 314 16.93 -23.77 -4.15
CA PRO A 314 17.21 -25.08 -3.55
C PRO A 314 15.97 -25.98 -3.62
N PRO A 315 16.13 -27.27 -4.00
CA PRO A 315 15.00 -28.18 -4.06
C PRO A 315 14.41 -28.43 -2.67
N THR A 316 13.11 -28.65 -2.62
CA THR A 316 12.44 -29.03 -1.38
C THR A 316 12.75 -30.46 -0.98
N VAL A 317 12.76 -30.73 0.32
CA VAL A 317 12.88 -32.08 0.86
C VAL A 317 11.50 -32.69 1.11
N ASP A 318 11.40 -34.01 0.93
CA ASP A 318 10.14 -34.76 1.05
C ASP A 318 9.70 -35.03 2.50
N GLY A 319 10.54 -34.68 3.49
CA GLY A 319 10.24 -34.97 4.89
C GLY A 319 11.26 -34.44 5.89
N VAL A 320 11.02 -34.77 7.16
CA VAL A 320 11.76 -34.32 8.34
C VAL A 320 12.26 -35.50 9.17
N TYR A 321 13.29 -35.25 9.97
CA TYR A 321 13.75 -36.17 11.00
C TYR A 321 13.04 -35.87 12.33
N LEU A 322 12.26 -36.84 12.81
CA LEU A 322 11.64 -36.78 14.14
C LEU A 322 12.58 -37.39 15.18
N GLN A 323 13.02 -36.60 16.14
CA GLN A 323 13.95 -37.04 17.18
C GLN A 323 13.24 -37.44 18.49
N HIS A 324 13.94 -38.20 19.33
CA HIS A 324 13.39 -38.74 20.59
C HIS A 324 13.20 -37.66 21.67
N ASP A 325 13.86 -36.52 21.52
CA ASP A 325 13.78 -35.34 22.39
C ASP A 325 12.72 -34.33 21.92
N LEU A 326 11.79 -34.75 21.03
CA LEU A 326 10.72 -33.95 20.43
C LEU A 326 11.23 -32.82 19.51
N THR A 327 12.50 -32.84 19.15
CA THR A 327 13.06 -32.00 18.09
C THR A 327 12.65 -32.55 16.74
N VAL A 328 12.28 -31.66 15.82
CA VAL A 328 12.05 -31.97 14.40
C VAL A 328 13.07 -31.21 13.58
N ILE A 329 13.78 -31.91 12.70
CA ILE A 329 14.81 -31.32 11.83
C ILE A 329 14.40 -31.50 10.37
N ALA A 330 14.20 -30.39 9.66
CA ALA A 330 14.13 -30.40 8.21
C ALA A 330 15.54 -30.24 7.64
N PRO A 331 16.08 -31.22 6.86
CA PRO A 331 17.43 -31.13 6.31
C PRO A 331 17.59 -30.16 5.15
N GLY A 332 16.47 -29.67 4.61
CA GLY A 332 16.37 -28.72 3.52
C GLY A 332 15.04 -27.96 3.65
N PRO A 333 14.74 -27.03 2.71
CA PRO A 333 13.46 -26.34 2.72
C PRO A 333 12.32 -27.34 2.52
N LEU A 334 11.31 -27.28 3.38
CA LEU A 334 10.08 -28.06 3.16
C LEU A 334 9.24 -27.41 2.05
N ALA A 335 8.38 -28.21 1.43
CA ALA A 335 7.27 -27.66 0.66
C ALA A 335 6.44 -26.75 1.59
N PRO A 336 6.09 -25.52 1.20
CA PRO A 336 5.35 -24.60 2.06
C PRO A 336 4.07 -25.14 2.69
N VAL A 337 3.35 -26.01 1.96
CA VAL A 337 2.18 -26.73 2.46
C VAL A 337 2.51 -27.70 3.60
N ASP A 338 3.68 -28.35 3.56
CA ASP A 338 4.14 -29.27 4.60
C ASP A 338 4.75 -28.53 5.79
N ASP A 339 5.43 -27.40 5.56
CA ASP A 339 5.84 -26.47 6.64
C ASP A 339 4.62 -25.96 7.42
N ASP A 340 3.58 -25.53 6.71
CA ASP A 340 2.33 -25.06 7.33
C ASP A 340 1.62 -26.17 8.11
N ALA A 341 1.50 -27.36 7.51
CA ALA A 341 0.94 -28.52 8.18
C ALA A 341 1.75 -28.90 9.44
N LEU A 342 3.09 -28.93 9.37
CA LEU A 342 3.94 -29.22 10.53
C LEU A 342 3.77 -28.19 11.66
N ARG A 343 3.58 -26.91 11.32
CA ARG A 343 3.35 -25.83 12.29
C ARG A 343 2.02 -25.93 13.03
N SER A 344 1.06 -26.68 12.51
CA SER A 344 -0.17 -26.98 13.26
C SER A 344 0.09 -27.77 14.54
N VAL A 345 1.19 -28.55 14.59
CA VAL A 345 1.56 -29.42 15.73
C VAL A 345 2.91 -29.12 16.35
N ALA A 346 3.72 -28.26 15.74
CA ALA A 346 5.07 -27.91 16.17
C ALA A 346 5.33 -26.40 16.11
N VAL A 347 6.28 -25.91 16.92
CA VAL A 347 6.73 -24.51 16.91
C VAL A 347 8.07 -24.44 16.19
N LEU A 348 8.23 -23.51 15.24
CA LEU A 348 9.52 -23.23 14.61
C LEU A 348 10.46 -22.58 15.64
N GLU A 349 11.61 -23.20 15.90
CA GLU A 349 12.67 -22.66 16.77
C GLU A 349 13.76 -21.94 15.98
N ALA A 350 14.06 -22.43 14.77
CA ALA A 350 15.08 -21.85 13.91
C ALA A 350 14.66 -21.97 12.43
N PRO A 351 14.34 -20.86 11.74
CA PRO A 351 14.09 -20.85 10.29
C PRO A 351 15.39 -21.00 9.49
N GLY A 352 15.25 -21.28 8.19
CA GLY A 352 16.35 -21.30 7.22
C GLY A 352 16.35 -22.57 6.37
N LEU A 353 17.47 -22.81 5.66
CA LEU A 353 17.64 -23.99 4.81
C LEU A 353 17.52 -25.30 5.59
N ALA A 354 18.04 -25.33 6.81
CA ALA A 354 17.87 -26.46 7.73
C ALA A 354 17.05 -26.00 8.94
N ALA A 355 15.73 -26.07 8.80
CA ALA A 355 14.81 -25.59 9.81
C ALA A 355 14.70 -26.56 11.00
N ARG A 356 14.56 -26.01 12.21
CA ARG A 356 14.31 -26.79 13.43
C ARG A 356 12.96 -26.40 14.01
N TYR A 357 12.18 -27.40 14.36
CA TYR A 357 10.91 -27.25 15.06
C TYR A 357 10.94 -28.04 16.37
N ARG A 358 10.04 -27.68 17.26
CA ARG A 358 9.81 -28.35 18.55
C ARG A 358 8.37 -28.76 18.64
N ILE A 359 8.14 -30.04 18.88
CA ILE A 359 6.85 -30.51 19.34
C ILE A 359 6.83 -30.44 20.86
N SER A 360 5.72 -29.95 21.41
CA SER A 360 5.53 -29.80 22.85
C SER A 360 4.10 -30.14 23.22
N GLU A 361 3.85 -30.27 24.51
CA GLU A 361 2.47 -30.42 25.00
C GLU A 361 1.60 -29.22 24.60
N ASP A 362 2.14 -28.00 24.61
CA ASP A 362 1.41 -26.78 24.25
C ASP A 362 1.01 -26.76 22.77
N SER A 363 1.94 -27.10 21.88
CA SER A 363 1.66 -27.14 20.44
C SER A 363 0.63 -28.21 20.09
N LEU A 364 0.69 -29.38 20.72
CA LEU A 364 -0.30 -30.44 20.54
C LEU A 364 -1.68 -30.07 21.10
N ARG A 365 -1.75 -29.46 22.29
CA ARG A 365 -3.02 -28.95 22.85
C ARG A 365 -3.65 -27.92 21.92
N ARG A 366 -2.84 -27.02 21.35
CA ARG A 366 -3.32 -26.04 20.37
C ARG A 366 -3.88 -26.71 19.13
N ALA A 367 -3.22 -27.75 18.63
CA ALA A 367 -3.70 -28.54 17.49
C ALA A 367 -5.06 -29.19 17.77
N PHE A 368 -5.23 -29.86 18.91
CA PHE A 368 -6.49 -30.51 19.26
C PHE A 368 -7.64 -29.50 19.47
N ARG A 369 -7.36 -28.34 20.07
CA ARG A 369 -8.33 -27.24 20.18
C ARG A 369 -8.73 -26.63 18.84
N ALA A 370 -7.81 -26.64 17.87
CA ALA A 370 -8.10 -26.26 16.49
C ALA A 370 -8.94 -27.30 15.73
N GLY A 371 -9.26 -28.44 16.37
CA GLY A 371 -10.14 -29.47 15.84
C GLY A 371 -9.42 -30.67 15.23
N HIS A 372 -8.09 -30.73 15.30
CA HIS A 372 -7.35 -31.91 14.86
C HIS A 372 -7.65 -33.11 15.76
N THR A 373 -7.69 -34.30 15.18
CA THR A 373 -7.83 -35.56 15.92
C THR A 373 -6.46 -36.19 16.17
N ARG A 374 -6.39 -37.11 17.15
CA ARG A 374 -5.19 -37.93 17.40
C ARG A 374 -4.67 -38.58 16.12
N ASP A 375 -5.57 -39.22 15.37
CA ASP A 375 -5.19 -40.01 14.20
C ASP A 375 -4.74 -39.10 13.05
N GLU A 376 -5.30 -37.90 12.91
CA GLU A 376 -4.80 -36.89 11.95
C GLU A 376 -3.40 -36.40 12.32
N VAL A 377 -3.13 -36.14 13.60
CA VAL A 377 -1.80 -35.72 14.08
C VAL A 377 -0.77 -36.83 13.84
N VAL A 378 -1.11 -38.08 14.17
CA VAL A 378 -0.22 -39.24 13.92
C VAL A 378 0.03 -39.40 12.42
N ALA A 379 -1.02 -39.38 11.60
CA ALA A 379 -0.91 -39.53 10.14
C ALA A 379 -0.07 -38.42 9.51
N LEU A 380 -0.19 -37.17 10.00
CA LEU A 380 0.64 -36.06 9.58
C LEU A 380 2.13 -36.32 9.89
N LEU A 381 2.44 -36.68 11.15
CA LEU A 381 3.81 -36.91 11.58
C LEU A 381 4.44 -38.12 10.88
N GLU A 382 3.67 -39.19 10.64
CA GLU A 382 4.13 -40.35 9.89
C GLU A 382 4.38 -40.03 8.42
N ARG A 383 3.48 -39.27 7.77
CA ARG A 383 3.65 -38.84 6.37
C ARG A 383 4.92 -38.02 6.18
N LEU A 384 5.20 -37.10 7.09
CA LEU A 384 6.36 -36.21 7.00
C LEU A 384 7.66 -36.86 7.49
N SER A 385 7.61 -37.94 8.27
CA SER A 385 8.82 -38.50 8.88
C SER A 385 9.64 -39.34 7.91
N ALA A 386 10.92 -39.00 7.75
CA ALA A 386 11.88 -39.83 7.03
C ALA A 386 12.35 -41.06 7.84
N THR A 387 12.14 -41.07 9.17
CA THR A 387 12.67 -42.10 10.09
C THR A 387 11.59 -42.87 10.84
N GLY A 388 10.31 -42.62 10.55
CA GLY A 388 9.17 -43.11 11.33
C GLY A 388 8.90 -42.29 12.59
N LEU A 389 7.79 -42.59 13.28
CA LEU A 389 7.34 -41.88 14.48
C LEU A 389 8.01 -42.43 15.75
N PRO A 390 8.83 -41.63 16.49
CA PRO A 390 9.45 -42.10 17.71
C PRO A 390 8.43 -42.42 18.81
N GLN A 391 8.66 -43.49 19.57
CA GLN A 391 7.78 -43.90 20.68
C GLN A 391 7.49 -42.79 21.70
N PRO A 392 8.48 -41.95 22.13
CA PRO A 392 8.19 -40.86 23.06
C PRO A 392 7.18 -39.84 22.50
N LEU A 393 7.24 -39.58 21.19
CA LEU A 393 6.34 -38.64 20.53
C LEU A 393 4.94 -39.24 20.36
N ALA A 394 4.83 -40.51 19.95
CA ALA A 394 3.55 -41.21 19.91
C ALA A 394 2.85 -41.22 21.28
N TYR A 395 3.60 -41.52 22.35
CA TYR A 395 3.08 -41.48 23.71
C TYR A 395 2.63 -40.07 24.13
N LEU A 396 3.38 -39.03 23.77
CA LEU A 396 2.99 -37.65 24.06
C LEU A 396 1.67 -37.28 23.36
N VAL A 397 1.51 -37.65 22.09
CA VAL A 397 0.26 -37.42 21.34
C VAL A 397 -0.92 -38.13 22.04
N ASP A 398 -0.75 -39.38 22.46
CA ASP A 398 -1.78 -40.15 23.19
C ASP A 398 -2.14 -39.52 24.54
N GLN A 399 -1.11 -39.11 25.29
CA GLN A 399 -1.27 -38.45 26.59
C GLN A 399 -2.05 -37.14 26.48
N VAL A 400 -1.72 -36.31 25.49
CA VAL A 400 -2.37 -35.00 25.33
C VAL A 400 -3.77 -35.17 24.77
N SER A 401 -3.96 -36.02 23.75
CA SER A 401 -5.27 -36.27 23.17
C SER A 401 -6.27 -36.85 24.17
N SER A 402 -5.84 -37.78 25.03
CA SER A 402 -6.73 -38.37 26.06
C SER A 402 -7.13 -37.38 27.17
N ARG A 403 -6.37 -36.29 27.34
CA ARG A 403 -6.65 -35.23 28.32
C ARG A 403 -7.37 -34.03 27.70
N ASP A 404 -7.31 -33.87 26.38
CA ASP A 404 -7.98 -32.75 25.72
C ASP A 404 -9.49 -32.85 25.89
N GLY A 405 -10.13 -31.72 26.21
CA GLY A 405 -11.57 -31.68 26.52
C GLY A 405 -12.00 -32.41 27.80
N SER A 406 -11.06 -32.86 28.65
CA SER A 406 -11.39 -33.52 29.93
C SER A 406 -11.97 -32.57 30.98
N ILE A 407 -11.78 -31.26 30.80
CA ILE A 407 -12.45 -30.22 31.60
C ILE A 407 -13.47 -29.52 30.70
N VAL A 408 -14.75 -29.59 31.05
CA VAL A 408 -15.84 -29.00 30.26
C VAL A 408 -16.41 -27.81 30.99
N VAL A 409 -16.40 -26.65 30.34
CA VAL A 409 -16.94 -25.39 30.85
C VAL A 409 -18.31 -25.16 30.22
N ASP A 410 -19.35 -25.15 31.05
CA ASP A 410 -20.75 -25.00 30.65
C ASP A 410 -21.44 -23.82 31.38
N VAL A 411 -22.62 -23.43 30.91
CA VAL A 411 -23.45 -22.42 31.58
C VAL A 411 -24.04 -22.99 32.85
N GLY A 412 -24.05 -22.21 33.94
CA GLY A 412 -24.74 -22.60 35.18
C GLY A 412 -26.21 -22.97 34.97
N ALA A 413 -26.74 -23.86 35.82
CA ALA A 413 -28.09 -24.41 35.69
C ALA A 413 -29.22 -23.34 35.61
N ASP A 414 -29.00 -22.17 36.22
CA ASP A 414 -29.95 -21.05 36.24
C ASP A 414 -29.69 -20.01 35.13
N GLY A 415 -28.80 -20.32 34.17
CA GLY A 415 -28.34 -19.37 33.16
C GLY A 415 -27.37 -18.30 33.69
N LEU A 416 -27.00 -18.38 34.96
CA LEU A 416 -26.08 -17.47 35.65
C LEU A 416 -24.83 -18.23 36.09
N GLY A 417 -23.65 -17.63 35.86
CA GLY A 417 -22.37 -18.23 36.21
C GLY A 417 -21.95 -19.37 35.28
N THR A 418 -21.05 -20.22 35.77
CA THR A 418 -20.36 -21.25 35.01
C THR A 418 -20.26 -22.54 35.82
N LEU A 419 -20.52 -23.67 35.15
CA LEU A 419 -20.23 -25.03 35.61
C LEU A 419 -18.92 -25.49 34.97
N VAL A 420 -18.02 -26.07 35.75
CA VAL A 420 -16.78 -26.69 35.26
C VAL A 420 -16.80 -28.15 35.66
N HIS A 421 -16.97 -29.03 34.68
CA HIS A 421 -16.95 -30.48 34.86
C HIS A 421 -15.56 -31.05 34.60
N GLY A 422 -15.18 -32.08 35.34
CA GLY A 422 -13.89 -32.76 35.19
C GLY A 422 -13.74 -33.91 36.19
N THR A 423 -12.57 -34.54 36.20
CA THR A 423 -12.26 -35.56 37.22
C THR A 423 -12.00 -34.92 38.59
N ALA A 424 -12.13 -35.70 39.67
CA ALA A 424 -11.92 -35.19 41.03
C ALA A 424 -10.55 -34.53 41.20
N ASP A 425 -9.48 -35.21 40.77
CA ASP A 425 -8.11 -34.72 40.89
C ASP A 425 -7.87 -33.41 40.11
N GLN A 426 -8.47 -33.28 38.91
CA GLN A 426 -8.36 -32.07 38.09
C GLN A 426 -9.01 -30.87 38.77
N LEU A 427 -10.22 -31.08 39.31
CA LEU A 427 -10.98 -30.00 39.91
C LEU A 427 -10.42 -29.63 41.30
N ASP A 428 -9.82 -30.57 42.01
CA ASP A 428 -9.08 -30.28 43.24
C ASP A 428 -7.86 -29.41 42.95
N LEU A 429 -7.11 -29.68 41.86
CA LEU A 429 -6.00 -28.85 41.41
C LEU A 429 -6.45 -27.43 41.04
N ILE A 430 -7.53 -27.29 40.26
CA ILE A 430 -8.13 -25.98 39.90
C ILE A 430 -8.57 -25.22 41.16
N GLY A 431 -9.17 -25.92 42.13
CA GLY A 431 -9.68 -25.32 43.36
C GLY A 431 -8.57 -24.72 44.25
N VAL A 432 -7.35 -25.26 44.20
CA VAL A 432 -6.21 -24.77 45.00
C VAL A 432 -5.26 -23.85 44.25
N ASP A 433 -5.41 -23.72 42.94
CA ASP A 433 -4.59 -22.88 42.08
C ASP A 433 -4.67 -21.39 42.52
N ALA A 434 -3.51 -20.79 42.75
CA ALA A 434 -3.41 -19.42 43.26
C ALA A 434 -3.91 -18.38 42.26
N GLU A 435 -3.68 -18.60 40.97
CA GLU A 435 -4.04 -17.67 39.89
C GLU A 435 -5.54 -17.75 39.56
N LEU A 436 -6.17 -18.89 39.85
CA LEU A 436 -7.61 -19.10 39.62
C LEU A 436 -8.46 -18.79 40.86
N ARG A 437 -7.84 -18.55 42.02
CA ARG A 437 -8.55 -18.32 43.29
C ARG A 437 -9.55 -17.16 43.23
N GLN A 438 -9.28 -16.17 42.39
CA GLN A 438 -10.16 -15.02 42.14
C GLN A 438 -11.51 -15.39 41.52
N LEU A 439 -11.61 -16.56 40.89
CA LEU A 439 -12.87 -17.07 40.31
C LEU A 439 -13.84 -17.55 41.38
N ALA A 440 -13.45 -17.61 42.66
CA ALA A 440 -14.32 -17.94 43.79
C ALA A 440 -15.09 -19.25 43.56
N TRP A 441 -14.34 -20.33 43.41
CA TRP A 441 -14.86 -21.67 43.16
C TRP A 441 -15.71 -22.20 44.31
N GLU A 442 -16.84 -22.81 43.98
CA GLU A 442 -17.67 -23.60 44.88
C GLU A 442 -17.72 -25.04 44.38
N ARG A 443 -17.47 -26.01 45.26
CA ARG A 443 -17.46 -27.45 44.91
C ARG A 443 -18.86 -28.01 45.15
N SER A 444 -19.65 -28.25 44.10
CA SER A 444 -20.98 -28.86 44.25
C SER A 444 -20.89 -30.37 44.48
N ASP A 445 -19.96 -31.03 43.78
CA ASP A 445 -19.68 -32.46 43.88
C ASP A 445 -18.22 -32.77 43.45
N LEU A 446 -17.83 -34.04 43.48
CA LEU A 446 -16.48 -34.49 43.12
C LEU A 446 -16.09 -34.18 41.67
N THR A 447 -17.06 -34.00 40.79
CA THR A 447 -16.87 -33.85 39.34
C THR A 447 -17.30 -32.50 38.80
N THR A 448 -17.67 -31.56 39.68
CA THR A 448 -18.20 -30.24 39.28
C THR A 448 -17.69 -29.13 40.19
N LEU A 449 -17.24 -28.02 39.58
CA LEU A 449 -17.01 -26.72 40.20
C LEU A 449 -18.00 -25.68 39.67
N LEU A 450 -18.38 -24.75 40.53
CA LEU A 450 -19.26 -23.63 40.24
C LEU A 450 -18.51 -22.31 40.42
N THR A 451 -18.83 -21.34 39.58
CA THR A 451 -18.40 -19.96 39.76
C THR A 451 -19.42 -18.99 39.19
N ARG A 452 -19.53 -17.80 39.78
CA ARG A 452 -20.41 -16.72 39.30
C ARG A 452 -19.90 -15.99 38.05
N TYR A 453 -18.65 -16.22 37.65
CA TYR A 453 -18.06 -15.53 36.49
C TYR A 453 -18.62 -16.10 35.17
N PRO A 454 -18.66 -15.30 34.08
CA PRO A 454 -19.16 -15.77 32.79
C PRO A 454 -18.29 -16.89 32.19
N PRO A 455 -18.87 -17.85 31.44
CA PRO A 455 -18.12 -19.02 30.94
C PRO A 455 -16.90 -18.69 30.08
N HIS A 456 -16.98 -17.66 29.23
CA HIS A 456 -15.84 -17.24 28.41
C HIS A 456 -14.67 -16.69 29.24
N VAL A 457 -14.94 -16.02 30.37
CA VAL A 457 -13.91 -15.52 31.30
C VAL A 457 -13.25 -16.69 32.02
N VAL A 458 -14.07 -17.63 32.49
CA VAL A 458 -13.61 -18.83 33.20
C VAL A 458 -12.76 -19.72 32.28
N HIS A 459 -13.23 -19.95 31.06
CA HIS A 459 -12.47 -20.66 30.04
C HIS A 459 -11.13 -19.98 29.75
N SER A 460 -11.13 -18.67 29.49
CA SER A 460 -9.90 -17.92 29.21
C SER A 460 -8.90 -18.00 30.37
N ALA A 461 -9.38 -17.95 31.62
CA ALA A 461 -8.54 -18.07 32.81
C ALA A 461 -7.97 -19.49 32.98
N LEU A 462 -8.78 -20.54 32.77
CA LEU A 462 -8.34 -21.93 32.78
C LEU A 462 -7.31 -22.19 31.67
N GLU A 463 -7.51 -21.62 30.48
CA GLU A 463 -6.57 -21.70 29.37
C GLU A 463 -5.25 -21.00 29.69
N ALA A 464 -5.29 -19.80 30.29
CA ALA A 464 -4.10 -19.06 30.69
C ALA A 464 -3.22 -19.87 31.68
N GLN A 465 -3.85 -20.72 32.50
CA GLN A 465 -3.17 -21.64 33.43
C GLN A 465 -2.94 -23.04 32.85
N ARG A 466 -3.13 -23.22 31.53
CA ARG A 466 -2.89 -24.46 30.79
C ARG A 466 -3.74 -25.64 31.28
N TYR A 467 -4.97 -25.42 31.72
CA TYR A 467 -5.94 -26.50 31.90
C TYR A 467 -6.58 -26.86 30.55
N PRO A 468 -6.82 -28.15 30.24
CA PRO A 468 -7.46 -28.60 28.99
C PRO A 468 -8.98 -28.38 29.02
N ALA A 469 -9.39 -27.12 29.19
CA ALA A 469 -10.78 -26.70 29.23
C ALA A 469 -11.37 -26.55 27.83
N VAL A 470 -12.65 -26.94 27.65
CA VAL A 470 -13.44 -26.70 26.42
C VAL A 470 -14.78 -26.07 26.76
N LEU A 471 -15.25 -25.13 25.94
CA LEU A 471 -16.59 -24.52 26.06
C LEU A 471 -17.65 -25.37 25.35
N THR A 472 -18.74 -25.67 26.06
CA THR A 472 -19.95 -26.24 25.44
C THR A 472 -20.56 -25.24 24.45
N ALA A 473 -21.38 -25.73 23.51
CA ALA A 473 -22.06 -24.87 22.55
C ALA A 473 -22.98 -23.83 23.22
N ALA A 474 -23.60 -24.18 24.37
CA ALA A 474 -24.44 -23.28 25.15
C ALA A 474 -23.64 -22.19 25.88
N ALA A 475 -22.39 -22.49 26.26
CA ALA A 475 -21.50 -21.59 26.97
C ALA A 475 -20.68 -20.64 26.07
N ARG A 476 -20.69 -20.88 24.75
CA ARG A 476 -20.07 -19.95 23.81
C ARG A 476 -20.85 -18.63 23.81
N PRO A 477 -20.17 -17.48 23.88
CA PRO A 477 -20.85 -16.21 23.70
C PRO A 477 -21.55 -16.20 22.35
N ALA A 478 -22.84 -15.83 22.33
CA ALA A 478 -23.55 -15.58 21.08
C ALA A 478 -22.69 -14.61 20.26
N ALA A 479 -22.40 -14.94 19.00
CA ALA A 479 -21.63 -14.11 18.08
C ALA A 479 -22.40 -12.80 17.83
N GLY A 480 -22.30 -11.88 18.78
CA GLY A 480 -23.08 -10.66 18.86
C GLY A 480 -22.12 -9.52 19.11
N SER A 481 -21.79 -8.82 18.02
CA SER A 481 -21.21 -7.49 17.99
C SER A 481 -20.05 -7.29 18.96
N VAL A 482 -18.83 -7.48 18.45
CA VAL A 482 -17.73 -6.58 18.85
C VAL A 482 -18.32 -5.17 18.81
N PRO A 483 -18.33 -4.41 19.92
CA PRO A 483 -18.77 -3.01 19.88
C PRO A 483 -18.01 -2.37 18.72
N PRO A 484 -18.65 -1.58 17.83
CA PRO A 484 -17.89 -0.87 16.82
C PRO A 484 -16.92 0.03 17.56
N GLY A 485 -15.70 -0.45 17.75
CA GLY A 485 -14.56 0.38 18.07
C GLY A 485 -14.65 1.49 17.03
N ARG A 486 -14.66 2.74 17.51
CA ARG A 486 -14.70 3.90 16.62
C ARG A 486 -13.63 3.65 15.57
N ARG A 487 -14.06 3.19 14.39
CA ARG A 487 -13.24 3.21 13.19
C ARG A 487 -12.77 4.66 13.19
N ARG A 488 -11.48 4.89 13.37
CA ARG A 488 -10.97 6.14 12.82
C ARG A 488 -11.44 6.10 11.37
N ALA A 489 -12.12 7.15 10.92
CA ALA A 489 -12.33 7.28 9.49
C ALA A 489 -10.94 7.12 8.90
N GLY A 490 -10.67 5.97 8.28
CA GLY A 490 -9.41 5.74 7.59
C GLY A 490 -9.23 6.96 6.73
N GLY A 491 -8.02 7.53 6.72
CA GLY A 491 -7.70 8.57 5.76
C GLY A 491 -8.21 8.06 4.41
N ARG A 492 -9.18 8.75 3.81
CA ARG A 492 -9.80 8.31 2.55
C ARG A 492 -8.63 7.97 1.62
N ASN A 493 -8.60 6.74 1.07
CA ASN A 493 -7.61 6.38 0.05
C ASN A 493 -7.61 7.53 -1.00
N PRO A 494 -6.45 8.03 -1.46
CA PRO A 494 -6.37 9.05 -2.50
C PRO A 494 -7.37 8.84 -3.65
N GLU A 495 -7.57 7.61 -4.10
CA GLU A 495 -8.55 7.24 -5.14
C GLU A 495 -9.98 7.57 -4.72
N GLN A 496 -10.37 7.23 -3.49
CA GLN A 496 -11.68 7.57 -2.94
C GLN A 496 -11.85 9.07 -2.77
N ALA A 497 -10.78 9.80 -2.42
CA ALA A 497 -10.81 11.25 -2.32
C ALA A 497 -10.95 11.93 -3.68
N ALA A 498 -10.26 11.42 -4.72
CA ALA A 498 -10.39 11.87 -6.09
C ALA A 498 -11.79 11.61 -6.64
N HIS A 499 -12.31 10.39 -6.48
CA HIS A 499 -13.66 10.01 -6.86
C HIS A 499 -14.72 10.93 -6.20
N ALA A 500 -14.63 11.12 -4.88
CA ALA A 500 -15.55 11.99 -4.13
C ALA A 500 -15.42 13.48 -4.48
N LEU A 501 -14.28 13.93 -5.03
CA LEU A 501 -14.12 15.28 -5.57
C LEU A 501 -14.82 15.38 -6.94
N VAL A 502 -14.56 14.44 -7.84
CA VAL A 502 -15.14 14.40 -9.19
C VAL A 502 -16.67 14.31 -9.13
N GLU A 503 -17.21 13.39 -8.33
CA GLU A 503 -18.66 13.26 -8.12
C GLU A 503 -19.28 14.59 -7.67
N ARG A 504 -18.62 15.29 -6.73
CA ARG A 504 -19.09 16.59 -6.24
C ARG A 504 -19.09 17.65 -7.33
N LEU A 505 -18.02 17.72 -8.13
CA LEU A 505 -17.89 18.66 -9.24
C LEU A 505 -18.98 18.45 -10.31
N ARG A 506 -19.34 17.18 -10.58
CA ARG A 506 -20.46 16.84 -11.48
C ARG A 506 -21.79 17.26 -10.89
N LEU A 507 -22.07 16.93 -9.63
CA LEU A 507 -23.30 17.32 -8.95
C LEU A 507 -23.48 18.85 -8.87
N THR A 508 -22.40 19.62 -8.70
CA THR A 508 -22.47 21.09 -8.77
C THR A 508 -22.78 21.61 -10.16
N THR A 509 -22.30 20.92 -11.20
CA THR A 509 -22.58 21.28 -12.60
C THR A 509 -24.03 20.97 -12.97
N GLU A 510 -24.55 19.79 -12.58
CA GLU A 510 -25.93 19.38 -12.84
C GLU A 510 -26.98 20.24 -12.10
N ARG A 511 -26.65 20.75 -10.91
CA ARG A 511 -27.53 21.68 -10.17
C ARG A 511 -27.49 23.12 -10.71
N GLY A 512 -26.52 23.44 -11.57
CA GLY A 512 -26.15 24.79 -11.98
C GLY A 512 -26.69 25.26 -13.33
N ASP A 513 -27.51 24.49 -14.06
CA ASP A 513 -27.99 24.82 -15.42
C ASP A 513 -28.90 26.06 -15.55
N ALA A 514 -29.11 26.84 -14.48
CA ALA A 514 -29.99 28.03 -14.51
C ALA A 514 -29.27 29.40 -14.50
N GLU A 515 -27.97 29.51 -14.15
CA GLU A 515 -27.27 30.80 -14.02
C GLU A 515 -25.72 30.83 -14.27
N PRO A 516 -25.06 29.88 -14.99
CA PRO A 516 -23.60 29.71 -14.87
C PRO A 516 -22.73 30.60 -15.77
N GLU A 517 -23.18 31.03 -16.96
CA GLU A 517 -22.32 31.78 -17.90
C GLU A 517 -21.91 33.16 -17.38
N GLN A 518 -22.81 33.84 -16.66
CA GLN A 518 -22.61 35.23 -16.18
C GLN A 518 -21.74 35.31 -14.91
N GLU A 519 -21.90 34.37 -13.96
CA GLU A 519 -20.98 34.24 -12.83
C GLU A 519 -19.59 33.81 -13.29
N TRP A 520 -19.52 32.89 -14.27
CA TRP A 520 -18.27 32.45 -14.88
C TRP A 520 -17.53 33.60 -15.58
N LEU A 521 -18.25 34.39 -16.41
CA LEU A 521 -17.70 35.61 -17.02
C LEU A 521 -17.26 36.63 -15.96
N GLY A 522 -18.06 36.82 -14.91
CA GLY A 522 -17.75 37.74 -13.82
C GLY A 522 -16.43 37.40 -13.11
N ARG A 523 -16.19 36.12 -12.82
CA ARG A 523 -14.95 35.63 -12.20
C ARG A 523 -13.74 35.74 -13.13
N GLN A 524 -13.89 35.42 -14.42
CA GLN A 524 -12.81 35.58 -15.41
C GLN A 524 -12.34 37.04 -15.51
N ILE A 525 -13.29 37.99 -15.45
CA ILE A 525 -12.96 39.42 -15.47
C ILE A 525 -12.38 39.86 -14.11
N ASP A 526 -12.84 39.32 -12.98
CA ASP A 526 -12.22 39.60 -11.66
C ASP A 526 -10.75 39.15 -11.60
N LEU A 527 -10.40 38.02 -12.21
CA LEU A 527 -9.00 37.60 -12.38
C LEU A 527 -8.19 38.60 -13.20
N ALA A 528 -8.72 39.06 -14.33
CA ALA A 528 -8.07 40.06 -15.17
C ALA A 528 -7.90 41.41 -14.43
N VAL A 529 -8.83 41.77 -13.53
CA VAL A 529 -8.70 42.94 -12.65
C VAL A 529 -7.53 42.78 -11.68
N ARG A 530 -7.38 41.61 -11.04
CA ARG A 530 -6.27 41.33 -10.12
C ARG A 530 -4.91 41.36 -10.83
N GLY A 531 -4.85 40.80 -12.04
CA GLY A 531 -3.64 40.76 -12.87
C GLY A 531 -3.33 42.05 -13.64
N ARG A 532 -4.29 42.99 -13.73
CA ARG A 532 -4.27 44.15 -14.64
C ARG A 532 -4.00 43.77 -16.10
N THR A 533 -4.50 42.61 -16.52
CA THR A 533 -4.25 42.03 -17.85
C THR A 533 -5.29 42.57 -18.85
N PRO A 534 -4.89 43.00 -20.07
CA PRO A 534 -5.85 43.34 -21.12
C PRO A 534 -6.66 42.12 -21.56
N ILE A 535 -7.96 42.30 -21.74
CA ILE A 535 -8.90 41.27 -22.21
C ILE A 535 -9.80 41.83 -23.31
N ARG A 536 -10.29 40.97 -24.21
CA ARG A 536 -11.27 41.30 -25.23
C ARG A 536 -12.66 40.81 -24.80
N LEU A 537 -13.58 41.75 -24.61
CA LEU A 537 -14.97 41.51 -24.24
C LEU A 537 -15.87 41.61 -25.47
N THR A 538 -16.57 40.54 -25.85
CA THR A 538 -17.61 40.59 -26.90
C THR A 538 -18.95 40.87 -26.24
N VAL A 539 -19.56 42.02 -26.57
CA VAL A 539 -20.81 42.49 -25.96
C VAL A 539 -21.93 42.53 -26.98
N ARG A 540 -23.10 41.97 -26.62
CA ARG A 540 -24.33 42.06 -27.39
C ARG A 540 -24.96 43.43 -27.21
N MET A 541 -25.06 44.16 -28.31
CA MET A 541 -25.66 45.49 -28.37
C MET A 541 -27.20 45.38 -28.45
N PRO A 542 -27.95 46.46 -28.09
CA PRO A 542 -29.41 46.45 -28.14
C PRO A 542 -30.04 46.18 -29.52
N ASP A 543 -29.27 46.35 -30.59
CA ASP A 543 -29.66 46.05 -31.98
C ASP A 543 -29.45 44.58 -32.37
N GLY A 544 -29.00 43.74 -31.42
CA GLY A 544 -28.71 42.32 -31.64
C GLY A 544 -27.33 42.03 -32.23
N THR A 545 -26.54 43.06 -32.55
CA THR A 545 -25.16 42.87 -33.04
C THR A 545 -24.19 42.61 -31.90
N GLU A 546 -23.15 41.81 -32.15
CA GLU A 546 -22.09 41.55 -31.19
C GLU A 546 -20.85 42.38 -31.54
N ARG A 547 -20.29 43.07 -30.53
CA ARG A 547 -19.17 43.99 -30.72
C ARG A 547 -18.04 43.71 -29.74
N PRO A 548 -16.80 43.48 -30.23
CA PRO A 548 -15.64 43.27 -29.36
C PRO A 548 -15.09 44.60 -28.81
N PHE A 549 -14.61 44.58 -27.58
CA PHE A 549 -13.93 45.67 -26.88
C PHE A 549 -12.66 45.15 -26.19
N SER A 550 -11.47 45.63 -26.58
CA SER A 550 -10.23 45.35 -25.83
C SER A 550 -10.12 46.33 -24.65
N ILE A 551 -10.18 45.81 -23.43
CA ILE A 551 -10.25 46.58 -22.18
C ILE A 551 -9.24 46.04 -21.18
N VAL A 552 -8.54 46.93 -20.47
CA VAL A 552 -7.84 46.61 -19.21
C VAL A 552 -8.84 46.83 -18.06
N PRO A 553 -9.40 45.77 -17.47
CA PRO A 553 -10.45 45.89 -16.47
C PRO A 553 -9.86 46.38 -15.15
N THR A 554 -10.58 47.28 -14.48
CA THR A 554 -10.18 47.90 -13.21
C THR A 554 -11.07 47.42 -12.05
N SER A 555 -12.33 47.05 -12.32
CA SER A 555 -13.23 46.46 -11.32
C SER A 555 -14.41 45.72 -11.96
N VAL A 556 -14.89 44.66 -11.30
CA VAL A 556 -16.18 44.03 -11.59
C VAL A 556 -17.02 44.06 -10.31
N ALA A 557 -18.11 44.81 -10.32
CA ALA A 557 -19.01 44.90 -9.18
C ALA A 557 -20.43 45.25 -9.63
N ALA A 558 -21.43 44.77 -8.88
CA ALA A 558 -22.85 45.05 -9.15
C ALA A 558 -23.28 44.75 -10.60
N GLY A 559 -22.76 43.66 -11.19
CA GLY A 559 -23.09 43.24 -12.56
C GLY A 559 -22.55 44.17 -13.66
N ARG A 560 -21.50 44.97 -13.37
CA ARG A 560 -20.85 45.85 -14.35
C ARG A 560 -19.35 45.68 -14.32
N VAL A 561 -18.75 45.73 -15.51
CA VAL A 561 -17.31 45.70 -15.75
C VAL A 561 -16.86 47.11 -16.06
N ARG A 562 -15.88 47.63 -15.31
CA ARG A 562 -15.29 48.94 -15.54
C ARG A 562 -13.81 48.76 -15.91
N GLY A 563 -13.35 49.45 -16.94
CA GLY A 563 -11.96 49.37 -17.38
C GLY A 563 -11.62 50.39 -18.45
N ARG A 564 -10.34 50.44 -18.82
CA ARG A 564 -9.83 51.33 -19.87
C ARG A 564 -9.80 50.60 -21.20
N ASP A 565 -10.51 51.12 -22.20
CA ASP A 565 -10.48 50.63 -23.58
C ASP A 565 -9.14 51.00 -24.23
N THR A 566 -8.39 50.00 -24.70
CA THR A 566 -7.05 50.20 -25.26
C THR A 566 -7.05 50.73 -26.69
N ALA A 567 -8.17 50.61 -27.42
CA ALA A 567 -8.27 51.05 -28.81
C ALA A 567 -8.58 52.54 -28.93
N VAL A 568 -9.37 53.09 -27.99
CA VAL A 568 -9.78 54.51 -27.98
C VAL A 568 -9.32 55.28 -26.75
N ASP A 569 -8.61 54.63 -25.83
CA ASP A 569 -7.97 55.25 -24.66
C ASP A 569 -8.95 55.91 -23.66
N VAL A 570 -10.18 55.39 -23.60
CA VAL A 570 -11.29 55.93 -22.78
C VAL A 570 -11.74 54.92 -21.74
N GLU A 571 -12.16 55.41 -20.58
CA GLU A 571 -12.76 54.59 -19.53
C GLU A 571 -14.19 54.17 -19.91
N ARG A 572 -14.47 52.87 -19.91
CA ARG A 572 -15.76 52.29 -20.26
C ARG A 572 -16.35 51.49 -19.10
N THR A 573 -17.67 51.55 -18.97
CA THR A 573 -18.45 50.67 -18.09
C THR A 573 -19.41 49.85 -18.94
N LEU A 574 -19.29 48.52 -18.90
CA LEU A 574 -20.11 47.58 -19.67
C LEU A 574 -20.95 46.72 -18.71
N PRO A 575 -22.24 46.48 -18.99
CA PRO A 575 -23.06 45.57 -18.20
C PRO A 575 -22.62 44.12 -18.45
N LEU A 576 -22.35 43.38 -17.38
CA LEU A 576 -21.90 41.98 -17.45
C LEU A 576 -22.92 41.10 -18.17
N SER A 577 -24.21 41.36 -17.94
CA SER A 577 -25.36 40.66 -18.56
C SER A 577 -25.41 40.72 -20.09
N LEU A 578 -24.66 41.64 -20.72
CA LEU A 578 -24.58 41.74 -22.19
C LEU A 578 -23.28 41.17 -22.75
N VAL A 579 -22.34 40.75 -21.90
CA VAL A 579 -21.09 40.15 -22.35
C VAL A 579 -21.37 38.69 -22.71
N VAL A 580 -20.98 38.31 -23.94
CA VAL A 580 -21.23 37.00 -24.56
C VAL A 580 -19.95 36.14 -24.54
N ALA A 581 -18.78 36.76 -24.64
CA ALA A 581 -17.50 36.07 -24.58
C ALA A 581 -16.41 36.98 -23.98
N VAL A 582 -15.42 36.34 -23.35
CA VAL A 582 -14.21 36.97 -22.81
C VAL A 582 -13.00 36.20 -23.31
N GLU A 583 -12.15 36.86 -24.07
CA GLU A 583 -10.88 36.31 -24.57
C GLU A 583 -9.73 37.06 -23.91
N SER A 584 -8.65 36.39 -23.51
CA SER A 584 -7.41 37.06 -23.12
C SER A 584 -6.69 37.54 -24.37
N ASP A 585 -6.32 38.83 -24.45
CA ASP A 585 -5.33 39.29 -25.42
C ASP A 585 -3.96 38.84 -24.87
N ALA A 586 -3.55 37.61 -25.19
CA ALA A 586 -2.22 37.07 -24.89
C ALA A 586 -1.16 37.66 -25.84
#